data_AF-A0A7R9W4B5-F1
#
_entry.id   AF-A0A7R9W4B5-F1
#
_cell.length_a   1.000
_cell.length_b   1.000
_cell.length_c   1.000
_cell.angle_alpha   90.00
_cell.angle_beta   90.00
_cell.angle_gamma   90.00
#
_symmetry.space_group_name_H-M   'P 1'
#
loop_
_entity.id
_entity.type
_entity.pdbx_description
1 polymer ?
#
loop_
_entity_poly.entity_id
_entity_poly.type
_entity_poly.pdbx_seq_one_letter_code
_entity_poly.pdbx_strand_id
1 'polypeptide(L)'
;DSVRLEGKRRFERGLFLLDLHHMPTGAGVWPAWWLTDEENWPDNGEIDILEGVNRQTVAKTALHTSDRCSMYAQVPPWTRTGYWDSATGIPNTYTGEPDFRTWKEADDCWNWAAHQWFNQGCVTIDSRNDTLGKPMNDNGGGVYALEWDPENRYIRSWVFPRNYGLPSNLVDAMETA
;
A
#
# COMPACT_ATOMS: atom_id res chain seq x y z
N ASP A 1 -16.88 -12.34 13.79
CA ASP A 1 -17.25 -12.40 12.37
C ASP A 1 -16.67 -11.22 11.61
N SER A 2 -16.35 -11.43 10.33
CA SER A 2 -15.79 -10.43 9.40
C SER A 2 -16.45 -10.60 8.02
N VAL A 3 -16.24 -9.64 7.12
CA VAL A 3 -16.70 -9.70 5.73
C VAL A 3 -15.57 -9.32 4.78
N ARG A 4 -15.59 -9.89 3.58
CA ARG A 4 -14.78 -9.47 2.43
C ARG A 4 -15.73 -9.13 1.29
N LEU A 5 -15.65 -7.90 0.81
CA LEU A 5 -16.48 -7.40 -0.28
C LEU A 5 -15.60 -7.20 -1.52
N GLU A 6 -16.06 -7.67 -2.66
CA GLU A 6 -15.36 -7.54 -3.94
C GLU A 6 -16.25 -6.83 -4.96
N GLY A 7 -15.68 -5.84 -5.63
CA GLY A 7 -16.38 -5.10 -6.68
C GLY A 7 -16.66 -5.98 -7.89
N LYS A 8 -17.87 -5.88 -8.46
CA LYS A 8 -18.23 -6.62 -9.69
C LYS A 8 -17.59 -6.05 -10.95
N ARG A 9 -17.24 -4.77 -10.93
CA ARG A 9 -16.63 -4.07 -12.07
C ARG A 9 -15.11 -4.21 -11.97
N ARG A 10 -14.48 -4.56 -13.09
CA ARG A 10 -13.03 -4.55 -13.27
C ARG A 10 -12.58 -3.24 -13.93
N PHE A 11 -11.34 -2.86 -13.66
CA PHE A 11 -10.71 -1.65 -14.14
C PHE A 11 -9.29 -1.98 -14.61
N GLU A 12 -8.83 -1.29 -15.65
CA GLU A 12 -7.46 -1.42 -16.19
C GLU A 12 -6.64 -0.12 -16.05
N ARG A 13 -7.29 0.93 -15.56
CA ARG A 13 -6.73 2.26 -15.27
C ARG A 13 -7.76 3.05 -14.44
N GLY A 14 -7.34 4.15 -13.82
CA GLY A 14 -8.26 5.12 -13.26
C GLY A 14 -7.74 5.88 -12.05
N LEU A 15 -8.59 6.77 -11.55
CA LEU A 15 -8.44 7.40 -10.23
C LEU A 15 -9.46 6.76 -9.28
N PHE A 16 -8.97 6.18 -8.20
CA PHE A 16 -9.77 5.53 -7.17
C PHE A 16 -9.68 6.37 -5.90
N LEU A 17 -10.84 6.77 -5.36
CA LEU A 17 -10.93 7.58 -4.15
C LEU A 17 -11.72 6.81 -3.10
N LEU A 18 -11.15 6.69 -1.89
CA LEU A 18 -11.84 6.22 -0.70
C LEU A 18 -11.86 7.36 0.32
N ASP A 19 -13.02 8.01 0.47
CA ASP A 19 -13.29 8.91 1.59
C ASP A 19 -13.81 8.09 2.78
N LEU A 20 -12.98 7.93 3.81
CA LEU A 20 -13.33 7.13 4.98
C LEU A 20 -13.44 7.99 6.23
N HIS A 21 -14.49 7.73 7.01
CA HIS A 21 -14.63 8.31 8.34
C HIS A 21 -13.96 7.44 9.42
N HIS A 22 -13.90 6.12 9.23
CA HIS A 22 -13.35 5.19 10.21
C HIS A 22 -12.87 3.89 9.55
N MET A 23 -11.86 3.24 10.11
CA MET A 23 -11.36 1.92 9.71
C MET A 23 -11.18 0.97 10.92
N PRO A 24 -11.10 -0.36 10.71
CA PRO A 24 -10.78 -1.31 11.78
C PRO A 24 -9.40 -1.03 12.42
N THR A 25 -9.29 -1.21 13.74
CA THR A 25 -8.02 -1.08 14.47
C THR A 25 -8.03 -1.95 15.74
N GLY A 26 -6.89 -2.50 16.14
CA GLY A 26 -6.79 -3.34 17.34
C GLY A 26 -5.73 -4.44 17.23
N ALA A 27 -5.48 -5.19 18.29
CA ALA A 27 -4.61 -6.38 18.15
C ALA A 27 -5.32 -7.47 17.32
N GLY A 28 -4.60 -8.14 16.43
CA GLY A 28 -5.15 -9.23 15.61
C GLY A 28 -6.04 -8.80 14.44
N VAL A 29 -6.14 -7.49 14.16
CA VAL A 29 -6.85 -6.99 12.96
C VAL A 29 -5.88 -6.87 11.77
N TRP A 30 -6.42 -7.03 10.56
CA TRP A 30 -5.71 -6.77 9.31
C TRP A 30 -6.70 -6.20 8.28
N PRO A 31 -7.05 -4.90 8.36
CA PRO A 31 -7.87 -4.25 7.34
C PRO A 31 -7.09 -4.02 6.04
N ALA A 32 -7.79 -4.16 4.91
CA ALA A 32 -7.28 -3.83 3.60
C ALA A 32 -8.37 -3.17 2.71
N TRP A 33 -7.97 -2.19 1.91
CA TRP A 33 -8.68 -1.73 0.71
C TRP A 33 -7.67 -1.69 -0.44
N TRP A 34 -7.92 -2.52 -1.44
CA TRP A 34 -6.93 -2.95 -2.42
C TRP A 34 -7.61 -3.32 -3.74
N LEU A 35 -6.81 -3.35 -4.81
CA LEU A 35 -7.22 -3.77 -6.15
C LEU A 35 -6.47 -5.03 -6.54
N THR A 36 -7.19 -6.02 -7.06
CA THR A 36 -6.60 -7.27 -7.54
C THR A 36 -7.50 -7.95 -8.57
N ASP A 37 -6.92 -8.94 -9.25
CA ASP A 37 -7.63 -9.99 -9.95
C ASP A 37 -7.44 -11.33 -9.22
N GLU A 38 -8.34 -11.61 -8.27
CA GLU A 38 -8.31 -12.79 -7.41
C GLU A 38 -8.22 -14.11 -8.16
N GLU A 39 -8.83 -14.20 -9.35
CA GLU A 39 -8.84 -15.43 -10.13
C GLU A 39 -7.46 -15.76 -10.72
N ASN A 40 -6.60 -14.74 -10.89
CA ASN A 40 -5.30 -14.84 -11.55
C ASN A 40 -4.16 -14.31 -10.68
N TRP A 41 -4.37 -14.22 -9.37
CA TRP A 41 -3.33 -13.76 -8.45
C TRP A 41 -2.22 -14.82 -8.29
N PRO A 42 -0.93 -14.44 -8.27
CA PRO A 42 -0.38 -13.07 -8.35
C PRO A 42 0.00 -12.61 -9.76
N ASP A 43 -0.29 -13.39 -10.79
CA ASP A 43 0.18 -13.12 -12.17
C ASP A 43 -0.35 -11.79 -12.71
N ASN A 44 -1.60 -11.44 -12.37
CA ASN A 44 -2.20 -10.14 -12.73
C ASN A 44 -1.97 -9.03 -11.68
N GLY A 45 -1.27 -9.36 -10.59
CA GLY A 45 -0.83 -8.44 -9.56
C GLY A 45 -1.90 -7.99 -8.56
N GLU A 46 -1.44 -7.18 -7.61
CA GLU A 46 -2.25 -6.58 -6.54
C GLU A 46 -1.67 -5.22 -6.15
N ILE A 47 -2.57 -4.29 -5.83
CA ILE A 47 -2.28 -2.92 -5.38
C ILE A 47 -2.96 -2.69 -4.04
N ASP A 48 -2.19 -2.70 -2.96
CA ASP A 48 -2.67 -2.37 -1.63
C ASP A 48 -2.64 -0.88 -1.42
N ILE A 49 -3.81 -0.25 -1.29
CA ILE A 49 -3.93 1.20 -1.18
C ILE A 49 -3.96 1.62 0.30
N LEU A 50 -4.74 0.89 1.09
CA LEU A 50 -4.81 1.00 2.53
C LEU A 50 -4.64 -0.41 3.08
N GLU A 51 -3.54 -0.65 3.78
CA GLU A 51 -3.31 -1.92 4.46
C GLU A 51 -2.57 -1.67 5.78
N GLY A 52 -2.88 -2.48 6.79
CA GLY A 52 -1.97 -2.66 7.91
C GLY A 52 -2.45 -3.73 8.87
N VAL A 53 -1.58 -4.05 9.82
CA VAL A 53 -1.79 -5.13 10.78
C VAL A 53 -1.74 -4.61 12.20
N ASN A 54 -2.51 -5.26 13.07
CA ASN A 54 -2.54 -4.98 14.49
C ASN A 54 -2.85 -3.49 14.78
N ARG A 55 -1.99 -2.86 15.58
CA ARG A 55 -2.12 -1.47 16.01
C ARG A 55 -1.26 -0.52 15.18
N GLN A 56 -0.92 -0.89 13.94
CA GLN A 56 -0.20 0.01 13.05
C GLN A 56 -0.99 1.29 12.82
N THR A 57 -0.27 2.40 12.72
CA THR A 57 -0.84 3.75 12.60
C THR A 57 -0.32 4.50 11.37
N VAL A 58 0.52 3.85 10.59
CA VAL A 58 1.17 4.42 9.42
C VAL A 58 0.65 3.67 8.20
N ALA A 59 0.17 4.40 7.19
CA ALA A 59 -0.28 3.81 5.95
C ALA A 59 0.88 3.10 5.23
N LYS A 60 0.55 1.94 4.65
CA LYS A 60 1.40 1.26 3.70
C LYS A 60 0.68 1.18 2.36
N THR A 61 1.40 1.44 1.28
CA THR A 61 0.98 1.09 -0.07
C THR A 61 1.95 0.04 -0.60
N ALA A 62 1.44 -1.12 -1.00
CA ALA A 62 2.23 -2.21 -1.53
C ALA A 62 1.82 -2.56 -2.96
N LEU A 63 2.78 -3.04 -3.75
CA LEU A 63 2.51 -3.70 -5.02
C LEU A 63 3.06 -5.11 -5.00
N HIS A 64 2.24 -6.04 -5.48
CA HIS A 64 2.54 -7.45 -5.64
C HIS A 64 2.45 -7.79 -7.12
N THR A 65 3.52 -8.33 -7.70
CA THR A 65 3.60 -8.62 -9.14
C THR A 65 4.26 -9.97 -9.43
N SER A 66 4.18 -10.37 -10.70
CA SER A 66 5.11 -11.33 -11.31
C SER A 66 6.55 -10.79 -11.33
N ASP A 67 7.48 -11.52 -11.97
CA ASP A 67 8.88 -11.11 -12.05
C ASP A 67 9.08 -9.77 -12.80
N ARG A 68 10.25 -9.15 -12.61
CA ARG A 68 10.75 -7.98 -13.37
C ARG A 68 10.04 -6.65 -13.11
N CYS A 69 9.60 -6.41 -11.87
CA CYS A 69 9.06 -5.12 -11.45
C CYS A 69 9.91 -4.56 -10.29
N SER A 70 10.97 -3.80 -10.60
CA SER A 70 11.85 -3.19 -9.59
C SER A 70 11.73 -1.67 -9.58
N MET A 71 11.53 -1.10 -8.40
CA MET A 71 11.34 0.33 -8.16
C MET A 71 12.64 1.06 -7.85
N TYR A 72 13.72 0.35 -7.45
CA TYR A 72 15.01 0.92 -7.01
C TYR A 72 15.51 2.08 -7.88
N ALA A 73 15.52 1.89 -9.21
CA ALA A 73 16.00 2.88 -10.17
C ALA A 73 14.88 3.69 -10.85
N GLN A 74 13.62 3.32 -10.62
CA GLN A 74 12.46 3.87 -11.33
C GLN A 74 11.72 4.95 -10.53
N VAL A 75 11.83 4.94 -9.20
CA VAL A 75 11.13 5.88 -8.31
C VAL A 75 12.14 6.75 -7.57
N PRO A 76 12.41 7.98 -8.04
CA PRO A 76 13.34 8.87 -7.37
C PRO A 76 12.86 9.28 -5.97
N PRO A 77 13.75 9.51 -4.99
CA PRO A 77 13.35 9.85 -3.63
C PRO A 77 12.45 11.08 -3.51
N TRP A 78 12.59 12.06 -4.39
CA TRP A 78 11.80 13.30 -4.38
C TRP A 78 10.39 13.16 -4.97
N THR A 79 10.03 12.01 -5.53
CA THR A 79 8.67 11.77 -6.05
C THR A 79 7.74 11.16 -4.99
N ARG A 80 8.22 10.96 -3.75
CA ARG A 80 7.47 10.42 -2.63
C ARG A 80 7.77 11.18 -1.34
N THR A 81 6.81 11.20 -0.43
CA THR A 81 6.95 11.78 0.92
C THR A 81 7.23 10.72 2.00
N GLY A 82 7.01 9.46 1.65
CA GLY A 82 7.31 8.28 2.47
C GLY A 82 8.69 7.68 2.17
N TYR A 83 8.93 6.51 2.73
CA TYR A 83 10.16 5.72 2.54
C TYR A 83 9.82 4.26 2.20
N TRP A 84 10.78 3.49 1.69
CA TRP A 84 10.56 2.07 1.45
C TRP A 84 10.48 1.34 2.79
N ASP A 85 9.55 0.40 2.93
CA ASP A 85 9.65 -0.63 3.96
C ASP A 85 10.96 -1.39 3.78
N SER A 86 11.35 -2.13 4.80
CA SER A 86 12.59 -2.87 4.79
C SER A 86 12.37 -4.32 5.14
N ALA A 87 13.20 -5.17 4.58
CA ALA A 87 13.29 -6.57 4.94
C ALA A 87 14.55 -6.81 5.76
N THR A 88 14.37 -7.49 6.89
CA THR A 88 15.45 -8.01 7.75
C THR A 88 15.03 -9.37 8.28
N GLY A 89 16.00 -10.20 8.67
CA GLY A 89 15.75 -11.56 9.16
C GLY A 89 15.44 -12.57 8.07
N ILE A 90 15.65 -12.22 6.79
CA ILE A 90 15.45 -13.16 5.69
C ILE A 90 16.45 -14.32 5.87
N PRO A 91 15.98 -15.57 5.93
CA PRO A 91 16.85 -16.73 6.09
C PRO A 91 17.85 -16.85 4.93
N ASN A 92 19.11 -17.09 5.25
CA ASN A 92 20.10 -17.47 4.26
C ASN A 92 19.65 -18.74 3.52
N THR A 93 19.66 -18.72 2.20
CA THR A 93 19.14 -19.82 1.36
C THR A 93 19.87 -21.15 1.58
N TYR A 94 21.12 -21.13 2.04
CA TYR A 94 21.93 -22.33 2.26
C TYR A 94 21.89 -22.82 3.71
N THR A 95 21.91 -21.91 4.68
CA THR A 95 22.01 -22.28 6.11
C THR A 95 20.66 -22.27 6.83
N GLY A 96 19.66 -21.56 6.30
CA GLY A 96 18.38 -21.32 6.96
C GLY A 96 18.46 -20.35 8.15
N GLU A 97 19.66 -19.82 8.46
CA GLU A 97 19.85 -18.88 9.55
C GLU A 97 19.30 -17.49 9.16
N PRO A 98 18.44 -16.86 9.98
CA PRO A 98 17.95 -15.51 9.74
C PRO A 98 19.07 -14.45 9.74
N ASP A 99 19.13 -13.61 8.69
CA ASP A 99 20.05 -12.48 8.64
C ASP A 99 19.41 -11.18 9.16
N PHE A 100 19.63 -10.87 10.44
CA PHE A 100 19.19 -9.62 11.06
C PHE A 100 20.20 -8.47 10.93
N ARG A 101 21.34 -8.68 10.27
CA ARG A 101 22.41 -7.69 10.12
C ARG A 101 22.31 -6.89 8.84
N THR A 102 21.66 -7.47 7.84
CA THR A 102 21.43 -6.81 6.56
C THR A 102 20.06 -6.14 6.55
N TRP A 103 20.05 -4.85 6.23
CA TRP A 103 18.85 -4.06 6.00
C TRP A 103 18.77 -3.75 4.51
N LYS A 104 17.67 -4.14 3.88
CA LYS A 104 17.39 -3.84 2.46
C LYS A 104 16.00 -3.27 2.32
N GLU A 105 15.87 -2.28 1.45
CA GLU A 105 14.58 -1.74 1.06
C GLU A 105 13.77 -2.81 0.31
N ALA A 106 12.48 -2.87 0.59
CA ALA A 106 11.54 -3.70 -0.14
C ALA A 106 11.03 -2.93 -1.36
N ASP A 107 11.85 -2.88 -2.41
CA ASP A 107 11.61 -2.11 -3.63
C ASP A 107 11.47 -2.97 -4.90
N ASP A 108 11.48 -4.30 -4.78
CA ASP A 108 11.14 -5.25 -5.84
C ASP A 108 9.72 -5.77 -5.61
N CYS A 109 8.82 -5.52 -6.55
CA CYS A 109 7.40 -5.85 -6.39
C CYS A 109 7.12 -7.34 -6.64
N TRP A 110 8.12 -8.11 -7.09
CA TRP A 110 7.97 -9.54 -7.30
C TRP A 110 7.75 -10.30 -5.98
N ASN A 111 6.69 -11.09 -5.90
CA ASN A 111 6.33 -11.85 -4.69
C ASN A 111 7.38 -12.87 -4.22
N TRP A 112 8.33 -13.23 -5.09
CA TRP A 112 9.43 -14.15 -4.78
C TRP A 112 10.82 -13.47 -4.82
N ALA A 113 10.88 -12.14 -4.70
CA ALA A 113 12.14 -11.40 -4.67
C ALA A 113 13.07 -11.93 -3.55
N ALA A 114 14.26 -12.40 -3.95
CA ALA A 114 15.18 -13.14 -3.07
C ALA A 114 15.73 -12.33 -1.87
N HIS A 115 15.57 -11.01 -1.87
CA HIS A 115 16.08 -10.12 -0.82
C HIS A 115 14.96 -9.45 0.00
N GLN A 116 13.74 -9.95 -0.13
CA GLN A 116 12.55 -9.55 0.64
C GLN A 116 11.88 -10.79 1.23
N TRP A 117 10.95 -10.60 2.16
CA TRP A 117 10.10 -11.70 2.62
C TRP A 117 9.20 -12.20 1.49
N PHE A 118 8.86 -13.49 1.54
CA PHE A 118 7.89 -14.05 0.61
C PHE A 118 6.58 -13.27 0.68
N ASN A 119 6.07 -12.88 -0.49
CA ASN A 119 4.88 -12.05 -0.62
C ASN A 119 4.97 -10.70 0.09
N GLN A 120 6.16 -10.10 0.22
CA GLN A 120 6.29 -8.74 0.75
C GLN A 120 5.93 -7.69 -0.29
N GLY A 121 6.24 -7.95 -1.57
CA GLY A 121 6.12 -6.95 -2.63
C GLY A 121 7.00 -5.72 -2.39
N CYS A 122 6.78 -4.67 -3.17
CA CYS A 122 7.44 -3.40 -2.96
C CYS A 122 6.52 -2.49 -2.14
N VAL A 123 7.00 -2.00 -1.00
CA VAL A 123 6.14 -1.36 0.00
C VAL A 123 6.64 0.03 0.33
N THR A 124 5.79 1.03 0.16
CA THR A 124 6.05 2.39 0.64
C THR A 124 5.30 2.65 1.93
N ILE A 125 5.95 3.32 2.87
CA ILE A 125 5.40 3.67 4.18
C ILE A 125 5.31 5.19 4.28
N ASP A 126 4.15 5.71 4.72
CA ASP A 126 4.01 7.14 5.02
C ASP A 126 4.94 7.56 6.18
N SER A 127 5.36 8.81 6.22
CA SER A 127 6.22 9.33 7.30
C SER A 127 5.42 9.79 8.53
N ARG A 128 4.10 9.89 8.43
CA ARG A 128 3.21 10.38 9.49
C ARG A 128 2.54 9.22 10.23
N ASN A 129 2.42 9.34 11.55
CA ASN A 129 1.82 8.31 12.40
C ASN A 129 0.28 8.35 12.46
N ASP A 130 -0.36 9.29 11.74
CA ASP A 130 -1.79 9.50 11.75
C ASP A 130 -2.46 9.20 10.41
N THR A 131 -1.90 8.22 9.70
CA THR A 131 -2.32 7.83 8.36
C THR A 131 -2.90 6.42 8.31
N LEU A 132 -3.11 5.77 9.46
CA LEU A 132 -3.81 4.49 9.57
C LEU A 132 -4.36 4.33 11.00
N GLY A 133 -5.31 3.41 11.15
CA GLY A 133 -5.73 2.87 12.44
C GLY A 133 -6.31 3.93 13.38
N LYS A 134 -6.03 3.75 14.68
CA LYS A 134 -6.62 4.59 15.73
C LYS A 134 -6.37 6.09 15.54
N PRO A 135 -5.13 6.58 15.30
CA PRO A 135 -4.91 8.01 15.10
C PRO A 135 -5.68 8.60 13.91
N MET A 136 -5.77 7.88 12.79
CA MET A 136 -6.58 8.30 11.63
C MET A 136 -8.06 8.42 12.02
N ASN A 137 -8.59 7.45 12.76
CA ASN A 137 -9.98 7.46 13.25
C ASN A 137 -10.25 8.63 14.22
N ASP A 138 -9.32 8.88 15.16
CA ASP A 138 -9.43 9.97 16.13
C ASP A 138 -9.45 11.35 15.45
N ASN A 139 -8.86 11.45 14.25
CA ASN A 139 -8.84 12.65 13.39
C ASN A 139 -10.06 12.76 12.45
N GLY A 140 -11.07 11.89 12.58
CA GLY A 140 -12.25 11.87 11.70
C GLY A 140 -12.01 11.22 10.34
N GLY A 141 -11.00 10.36 10.24
CA GLY A 141 -10.63 9.65 9.02
C GLY A 141 -9.92 10.53 8.00
N GLY A 142 -10.14 10.25 6.71
CA GLY A 142 -9.60 11.02 5.59
C GLY A 142 -9.70 10.28 4.28
N VAL A 143 -8.95 10.74 3.28
CA VAL A 143 -9.08 10.27 1.89
C VAL A 143 -7.83 9.51 1.45
N TYR A 144 -8.02 8.33 0.88
CA TYR A 144 -6.98 7.57 0.18
C TYR A 144 -7.26 7.68 -1.30
N ALA A 145 -6.24 8.07 -2.07
CA ALA A 145 -6.34 8.19 -3.52
C ALA A 145 -5.30 7.29 -4.17
N LEU A 146 -5.70 6.60 -5.23
CA LEU A 146 -4.80 5.86 -6.12
C LEU A 146 -5.05 6.30 -7.56
N GLU A 147 -4.01 6.77 -8.24
CA GLU A 147 -4.00 6.96 -9.68
C GLU A 147 -3.21 5.82 -10.33
N TRP A 148 -3.88 5.05 -11.18
CA TRP A 148 -3.27 4.02 -12.01
C TRP A 148 -3.34 4.44 -13.48
N ASP A 149 -2.18 4.77 -14.03
CA ASP A 149 -2.03 5.20 -15.43
C ASP A 149 -1.01 4.33 -16.18
N PRO A 150 -1.48 3.28 -16.88
CA PRO A 150 -0.60 2.43 -17.68
C PRO A 150 -0.03 3.15 -18.91
N GLU A 151 -0.70 4.18 -19.44
CA GLU A 151 -0.22 4.94 -20.62
C GLU A 151 1.02 5.75 -20.25
N ASN A 152 0.98 6.42 -19.10
CA ASN A 152 2.10 7.18 -18.56
C ASN A 152 3.04 6.35 -17.66
N ARG A 153 2.75 5.05 -17.49
CA ARG A 153 3.55 4.04 -16.78
C ARG A 153 3.83 4.41 -15.32
N TYR A 154 2.78 4.79 -14.59
CA TYR A 154 2.88 5.01 -13.15
C TYR A 154 1.66 4.51 -12.39
N ILE A 155 1.92 4.21 -11.12
CA ILE A 155 0.92 4.11 -10.07
C ILE A 155 1.34 5.11 -9.00
N ARG A 156 0.42 5.94 -8.53
CA ARG A 156 0.67 6.93 -7.49
C ARG A 156 -0.42 6.85 -6.43
N SER A 157 -0.01 6.85 -5.16
CA SER A 157 -0.93 6.87 -4.03
C SER A 157 -0.74 8.13 -3.20
N TRP A 158 -1.84 8.58 -2.59
CA TRP A 158 -1.85 9.68 -1.63
C TRP A 158 -2.77 9.35 -0.46
N VAL A 159 -2.39 9.84 0.72
CA VAL A 159 -3.22 9.79 1.93
C VAL A 159 -3.39 11.20 2.48
N PHE A 160 -4.66 11.60 2.64
CA PHE A 160 -5.06 12.92 3.13
C PHE A 160 -5.85 12.78 4.43
N PRO A 161 -5.19 12.77 5.61
CA PRO A 161 -5.88 12.83 6.89
C PRO A 161 -6.67 14.13 7.02
N ARG A 162 -7.92 14.03 7.48
CA ARG A 162 -8.90 15.13 7.42
C ARG A 162 -8.52 16.32 8.30
N ASN A 163 -7.78 16.07 9.39
CA ASN A 163 -7.27 17.09 10.33
C ASN A 163 -6.30 18.09 9.68
N TYR A 164 -5.69 17.78 8.53
CA TYR A 164 -4.82 18.70 7.79
C TYR A 164 -5.55 19.53 6.73
N GLY A 165 -6.87 19.32 6.57
CA GLY A 165 -7.63 19.86 5.45
C GLY A 165 -7.44 19.07 4.17
N LEU A 166 -8.46 19.06 3.31
CA LEU A 166 -8.42 18.39 2.02
C LEU A 166 -8.21 19.42 0.89
N PRO A 167 -7.44 19.10 -0.16
CA PRO A 167 -7.35 19.95 -1.35
C PRO A 167 -8.74 20.22 -1.94
N SER A 168 -9.04 21.47 -2.34
CA SER A 168 -10.38 21.83 -2.82
C SER A 168 -10.80 21.02 -4.05
N ASN A 169 -9.88 20.81 -4.99
CA ASN A 169 -10.14 19.99 -6.17
C ASN A 169 -10.40 18.51 -5.84
N LEU A 170 -9.87 17.99 -4.73
CA LEU A 170 -10.18 16.65 -4.25
C LEU A 170 -11.60 16.61 -3.68
N VAL A 171 -11.99 17.62 -2.90
CA VAL A 171 -13.36 17.76 -2.40
C VAL A 171 -14.36 17.83 -3.57
N ASP A 172 -14.09 18.69 -4.54
CA ASP A 172 -14.94 18.84 -5.74
C ASP A 172 -15.06 17.51 -6.51
N ALA A 173 -13.96 16.75 -6.65
CA ALA A 173 -13.96 15.46 -7.33
C ALA A 173 -14.81 14.42 -6.59
N MET A 174 -14.83 14.42 -5.26
CA MET A 174 -15.65 13.50 -4.46
C MET A 174 -17.14 13.86 -4.46
N GLU A 175 -17.48 15.15 -4.58
CA GLU A 175 -18.87 15.61 -4.63
C GLU A 175 -19.52 15.43 -6.01
N THR A 176 -18.72 15.32 -7.07
CA THR A 176 -19.21 15.25 -8.46
C THR A 176 -19.06 13.88 -9.13
N ALA A 177 -18.43 12.91 -8.48
CA ALA A 177 -18.30 11.52 -8.93
C ALA A 177 -19.58 10.70 -8.69
#